data_AF-A0AAU7GEH2-F1
#
_entry.id   AF-A0AAU7GEH2-F1
#
_cell.length_a   1.000
_cell.length_b   1.000
_cell.length_c   1.000
_cell.angle_alpha   90.00
_cell.angle_beta   90.00
_cell.angle_gamma   90.00
#
_symmetry.space_group_name_H-M   'P 1'
#
loop_
_entity.id
_entity.type
_entity.pdbx_description
1 polymer ?
#
loop_
_entity_poly.entity_id
_entity_poly.type
_entity_poly.pdbx_seq_one_letter_code
_entity_poly.pdbx_strand_id
1 'polypeptide(L)'
;MTTHSDDVPERFPGFHVLDQAKKWDEETRSVVFSRVGRPPDIRFFDAVEEAAATALFDRLLDQRPDERIVPVTAMVDARLAGKETDGWHYDDMSDDWESWHTSLSALDDEARETDGTTFAACTEDRQQQILAGIKDGDGDWRGFHRARIWSLWTRYACTAFYSHPAAWDEIGFAGPAYPRGYKNLGIDRREPFEVADTRPEEMPKDGTGR
;
A
#
# COMPACT_ATOMS: atom_id res chain seq x y z
N MET A 1 22.96 0.76 -17.24
CA MET A 1 23.29 2.00 -16.50
C MET A 1 22.00 2.80 -16.53
N THR A 2 21.15 2.53 -15.54
CA THR A 2 19.74 2.90 -15.55
C THR A 2 19.62 4.21 -14.78
N THR A 3 19.29 5.28 -15.49
CA THR A 3 19.03 6.61 -14.94
C THR A 3 17.85 6.52 -13.98
N HIS A 4 18.14 6.50 -12.69
CA HIS A 4 17.15 6.76 -11.65
C HIS A 4 16.75 8.23 -11.77
N SER A 5 15.48 8.55 -11.48
CA SER A 5 15.01 9.93 -11.40
C SER A 5 15.86 10.72 -10.38
N ASP A 6 16.76 11.56 -10.89
CA ASP A 6 17.82 12.28 -10.15
C ASP A 6 17.32 13.43 -9.25
N ASP A 7 16.02 13.52 -8.92
CA ASP A 7 15.44 14.75 -8.34
C ASP A 7 14.73 14.59 -6.99
N VAL A 8 14.89 13.44 -6.32
CA VAL A 8 14.52 13.26 -4.90
C VAL A 8 15.69 12.68 -4.09
N PRO A 9 16.58 13.54 -3.57
CA PRO A 9 17.59 13.14 -2.58
C PRO A 9 17.00 12.45 -1.33
N GLU A 10 17.72 11.44 -0.86
CA GLU A 10 17.38 10.53 0.25
C GLU A 10 17.01 11.28 1.56
N ARG A 11 15.79 11.07 2.08
CA ARG A 11 15.30 11.76 3.30
C ARG A 11 16.06 11.34 4.56
N PHE A 12 16.47 10.07 4.65
CA PHE A 12 17.20 9.48 5.78
C PHE A 12 18.53 8.85 5.34
N PRO A 13 19.58 9.65 5.03
CA PRO A 13 20.81 9.14 4.43
C PRO A 13 21.48 8.03 5.24
N GLY A 14 21.69 6.88 4.60
CA GLY A 14 22.38 5.73 5.20
C GLY A 14 21.59 4.99 6.27
N PHE A 15 20.28 5.27 6.41
CA PHE A 15 19.38 4.52 7.25
C PHE A 15 18.80 3.33 6.47
N HIS A 16 18.97 2.12 7.01
CA HIS A 16 18.27 0.92 6.56
C HIS A 16 17.74 0.15 7.76
N VAL A 17 16.44 -0.08 7.81
CA VAL A 17 15.76 -0.71 8.94
C VAL A 17 16.24 -2.15 9.16
N LEU A 18 16.62 -2.86 8.10
CA LEU A 18 17.13 -4.23 8.20
C LEU A 18 18.50 -4.31 8.90
N ASP A 19 19.25 -3.21 9.02
CA ASP A 19 20.46 -3.17 9.86
C ASP A 19 20.12 -3.35 11.36
N GLN A 20 18.88 -3.05 11.74
CA GLN A 20 18.36 -3.28 13.09
C GLN A 20 17.96 -4.75 13.34
N ALA A 21 17.97 -5.63 12.33
CA ALA A 21 17.41 -6.97 12.46
C ALA A 21 18.06 -7.85 13.56
N LYS A 22 19.35 -7.61 13.87
CA LYS A 22 20.05 -8.30 14.98
C LYS A 22 19.58 -7.85 16.37
N LYS A 23 18.73 -6.83 16.44
CA LYS A 23 18.17 -6.25 17.68
C LYS A 23 16.75 -6.71 17.94
N TRP A 24 16.12 -7.38 16.99
CA TRP A 24 14.81 -8.01 17.16
C TRP A 24 14.97 -9.43 17.71
N ASP A 25 13.90 -9.95 18.30
CA ASP A 25 13.83 -11.38 18.60
C ASP A 25 13.67 -12.23 17.33
N GLU A 26 13.77 -13.55 17.48
CA GLU A 26 13.73 -14.47 16.34
C GLU A 26 12.40 -14.41 15.58
N GLU A 27 11.28 -14.35 16.31
CA GLU A 27 9.94 -14.34 15.74
C GLU A 27 9.69 -13.07 14.91
N THR A 28 9.99 -11.90 15.47
CA THR A 28 9.87 -10.62 14.76
C THR A 28 10.76 -10.63 13.52
N ARG A 29 12.00 -11.10 13.66
CA ARG A 29 12.94 -11.19 12.54
C ARG A 29 12.39 -12.09 11.43
N SER A 30 11.88 -13.27 11.77
CA SER A 30 11.27 -14.22 10.83
C SER A 30 10.09 -13.59 10.07
N VAL A 31 9.18 -12.94 10.78
CA VAL A 31 8.01 -12.26 10.19
C VAL A 31 8.40 -11.09 9.30
N VAL A 32 9.41 -10.31 9.67
CA VAL A 32 9.86 -9.17 8.84
C VAL A 32 10.56 -9.67 7.57
N PHE A 33 11.47 -10.63 7.68
CA PHE A 33 12.20 -11.14 6.51
C PHE A 33 11.31 -11.91 5.54
N SER A 34 10.22 -12.54 6.00
CA SER A 34 9.27 -13.20 5.09
C SER A 34 8.59 -12.22 4.12
N ARG A 35 8.52 -10.93 4.46
CA ARG A 35 7.95 -9.87 3.61
C ARG A 35 8.92 -9.36 2.53
N VAL A 36 10.22 -9.42 2.81
CA VAL A 36 11.29 -8.91 1.91
C VAL A 36 11.66 -9.91 0.82
N GLY A 37 11.35 -11.19 1.04
CA GLY A 37 11.61 -12.25 0.07
C GLY A 37 10.81 -12.11 -1.22
N ARG A 38 10.97 -13.09 -2.12
CA ARG A 38 10.13 -13.18 -3.32
C ARG A 38 8.65 -13.24 -2.89
N PRO A 39 7.78 -12.36 -3.41
CA PRO A 39 6.36 -12.41 -3.10
C PRO A 39 5.75 -13.76 -3.49
N PRO A 40 4.74 -14.25 -2.75
CA PRO A 40 3.98 -15.43 -3.14
C PRO A 40 3.37 -15.26 -4.53
N ASP A 41 3.22 -16.36 -5.25
CA ASP A 41 2.45 -16.35 -6.49
C ASP A 41 0.96 -16.05 -6.18
N ILE A 42 0.30 -15.34 -7.09
CA ILE A 42 -1.12 -14.96 -6.99
C ILE A 42 -2.00 -16.22 -7.00
N ARG A 43 -2.95 -16.30 -6.06
CA ARG A 43 -3.83 -17.45 -5.85
C ARG A 43 -5.29 -17.09 -5.59
N PHE A 44 -5.56 -15.87 -5.18
CA PHE A 44 -6.92 -15.39 -4.90
C PHE A 44 -7.51 -14.67 -6.11
N PHE A 45 -6.78 -13.71 -6.66
CA PHE A 45 -7.20 -12.98 -7.85
C PHE A 45 -6.98 -13.80 -9.13
N ASP A 46 -7.88 -13.64 -10.10
CA ASP A 46 -7.56 -14.00 -11.48
C ASP A 46 -6.65 -12.94 -12.16
N ALA A 47 -6.26 -13.18 -13.40
CA ALA A 47 -5.34 -12.28 -14.11
C ALA A 47 -5.92 -10.87 -14.40
N VAL A 48 -7.24 -10.75 -14.55
CA VAL A 48 -7.91 -9.46 -14.78
C VAL A 48 -8.02 -8.70 -13.47
N GLU A 49 -8.42 -9.41 -12.41
CA GLU A 49 -8.52 -8.89 -11.06
C GLU A 49 -7.15 -8.46 -10.51
N GLU A 50 -6.09 -9.24 -10.74
CA GLU A 50 -4.72 -8.90 -10.36
C GLU A 50 -4.30 -7.57 -11.01
N ALA A 51 -4.60 -7.38 -12.30
CA ALA A 51 -4.28 -6.16 -13.01
C ALA A 51 -5.06 -4.96 -12.45
N ALA A 52 -6.35 -5.12 -12.19
CA ALA A 52 -7.20 -4.07 -11.63
C ALA A 52 -6.78 -3.71 -10.19
N ALA A 53 -6.51 -4.71 -9.35
CA ALA A 53 -6.03 -4.53 -7.99
C ALA A 53 -4.66 -3.83 -7.97
N THR A 54 -3.75 -4.21 -8.88
CA THR A 54 -2.44 -3.56 -9.02
C THR A 54 -2.60 -2.08 -9.37
N ALA A 55 -3.41 -1.75 -10.37
CA ALA A 55 -3.69 -0.35 -10.72
C ALA A 55 -4.33 0.40 -9.54
N LEU A 56 -5.27 -0.21 -8.83
CA LEU A 56 -5.91 0.37 -7.65
C LEU A 56 -4.87 0.70 -6.56
N PHE A 57 -4.03 -0.27 -6.18
CA PHE A 57 -3.03 -0.08 -5.14
C PHE A 57 -1.97 0.96 -5.53
N ASP A 58 -1.55 0.97 -6.79
CA ASP A 58 -0.64 1.98 -7.30
C ASP A 58 -1.20 3.38 -7.14
N ARG A 59 -2.49 3.60 -7.45
CA ARG A 59 -3.13 4.90 -7.26
C ARG A 59 -3.37 5.25 -5.80
N LEU A 60 -3.70 4.27 -4.95
CA LEU A 60 -3.95 4.52 -3.52
C LEU A 60 -2.67 4.85 -2.74
N LEU A 61 -1.53 4.30 -3.18
CA LEU A 61 -0.25 4.38 -2.46
C LEU A 61 0.81 5.18 -3.22
N ASP A 62 0.43 5.85 -4.30
CA ASP A 62 1.31 6.60 -5.19
C ASP A 62 2.53 5.79 -5.67
N GLN A 63 2.33 4.50 -5.93
CA GLN A 63 3.35 3.65 -6.51
C GLN A 63 3.31 3.72 -8.04
N ARG A 64 4.50 3.78 -8.66
CA ARG A 64 4.66 3.76 -10.11
C ARG A 64 5.18 2.40 -10.58
N PRO A 65 4.74 1.88 -11.74
CA PRO A 65 5.07 0.52 -12.14
C PRO A 65 6.56 0.17 -12.19
N ASP A 66 7.39 1.14 -12.55
CA ASP A 66 8.85 1.07 -12.66
C ASP A 66 9.61 1.37 -11.36
N GLU A 67 8.93 1.93 -10.36
CA GLU A 67 9.53 2.37 -9.08
C GLU A 67 8.86 1.74 -7.86
N ARG A 68 8.03 0.69 -8.03
CA ARG A 68 7.34 0.03 -6.91
C ARG A 68 8.36 -0.48 -5.89
N ILE A 69 8.22 -0.02 -4.65
CA ILE A 69 9.05 -0.47 -3.52
C ILE A 69 8.38 -1.57 -2.70
N VAL A 70 7.05 -1.72 -2.79
CA VAL A 70 6.30 -2.76 -2.07
C VAL A 70 5.36 -3.51 -3.02
N PRO A 71 5.41 -4.86 -3.05
CA PRO A 71 4.56 -5.71 -3.90
C PRO A 71 3.16 -5.90 -3.27
N VAL A 72 2.41 -4.81 -3.12
CA VAL A 72 1.15 -4.76 -2.36
C VAL A 72 0.10 -5.75 -2.88
N THR A 73 -0.06 -5.88 -4.20
CA THR A 73 -1.03 -6.82 -4.79
C THR A 73 -0.79 -8.25 -4.31
N ALA A 74 0.46 -8.73 -4.37
CA ALA A 74 0.80 -10.09 -3.94
C ALA A 74 0.64 -10.30 -2.43
N MET A 75 0.92 -9.27 -1.62
CA MET A 75 0.71 -9.33 -0.17
C MET A 75 -0.77 -9.41 0.19
N VAL A 76 -1.62 -8.60 -0.46
CA VAL A 76 -3.07 -8.62 -0.26
C VAL A 76 -3.69 -9.92 -0.77
N ASP A 77 -3.27 -10.40 -1.96
CA ASP A 77 -3.68 -11.69 -2.50
C ASP A 77 -3.38 -12.84 -1.53
N ALA A 78 -2.14 -12.91 -1.03
CA ALA A 78 -1.73 -13.96 -0.11
C ALA A 78 -2.56 -13.97 1.18
N ARG A 79 -2.88 -12.78 1.71
CA ARG A 79 -3.74 -12.58 2.87
C ARG A 79 -5.16 -13.09 2.62
N LEU A 80 -5.77 -12.71 1.49
CA LEU A 80 -7.12 -13.13 1.10
C LEU A 80 -7.18 -14.63 0.81
N ALA A 81 -6.18 -15.19 0.12
CA ALA A 81 -6.05 -16.63 -0.11
C ALA A 81 -5.86 -17.42 1.21
N GLY A 82 -5.24 -16.81 2.21
CA GLY A 82 -4.98 -17.38 3.54
C GLY A 82 -6.15 -17.32 4.52
N LYS A 83 -7.23 -16.59 4.19
CA LYS A 83 -8.35 -16.34 5.12
C LYS A 83 -8.04 -15.55 6.36
N GLU A 84 -7.13 -14.61 6.19
CA GLU A 84 -6.75 -13.63 7.19
C GLU A 84 -7.56 -12.34 7.02
N THR A 85 -8.73 -12.25 7.66
CA THR A 85 -9.54 -11.02 7.67
C THR A 85 -9.16 -10.12 8.84
N ASP A 86 -9.75 -8.93 8.91
CA ASP A 86 -9.60 -8.03 10.08
C ASP A 86 -10.43 -8.49 11.29
N GLY A 87 -11.17 -9.60 11.18
CA GLY A 87 -12.06 -10.10 12.23
C GLY A 87 -13.38 -9.33 12.35
N TRP A 88 -13.64 -8.36 11.47
CA TRP A 88 -14.90 -7.62 11.36
C TRP A 88 -15.15 -7.21 9.90
N HIS A 89 -16.41 -6.98 9.54
CA HIS A 89 -16.84 -6.33 8.30
C HIS A 89 -18.07 -5.46 8.61
N TYR A 90 -18.42 -4.55 7.70
CA TYR A 90 -19.64 -3.78 7.82
C TYR A 90 -20.87 -4.66 7.65
N ASP A 91 -21.92 -4.41 8.42
CA ASP A 91 -23.15 -5.21 8.44
C ASP A 91 -23.94 -5.25 7.12
N ASP A 92 -23.75 -4.23 6.28
CA ASP A 92 -24.36 -4.10 4.96
C ASP A 92 -23.42 -4.50 3.80
N MET A 93 -22.21 -4.97 4.11
CA MET A 93 -21.27 -5.49 3.13
C MET A 93 -21.28 -7.00 3.16
N SER A 94 -21.05 -7.62 2.00
CA SER A 94 -20.62 -9.02 1.94
C SER A 94 -19.31 -9.21 2.72
N ASP A 95 -18.90 -10.47 2.88
CA ASP A 95 -17.57 -10.75 3.40
C ASP A 95 -16.47 -10.12 2.51
N ASP A 96 -15.26 -10.03 3.06
CA ASP A 96 -14.14 -9.40 2.36
C ASP A 96 -13.85 -10.06 1.00
N TRP A 97 -13.99 -11.38 0.86
CA TRP A 97 -13.74 -12.11 -0.38
C TRP A 97 -14.66 -11.68 -1.50
N GLU A 98 -15.95 -11.80 -1.26
CA GLU A 98 -16.95 -11.44 -2.26
C GLU A 98 -16.83 -9.96 -2.58
N SER A 99 -16.62 -9.10 -1.57
CA SER A 99 -16.43 -7.67 -1.74
C SER A 99 -15.22 -7.34 -2.63
N TRP A 100 -14.10 -8.07 -2.52
CA TRP A 100 -12.95 -7.87 -3.39
C TRP A 100 -13.25 -8.20 -4.86
N HIS A 101 -13.76 -9.39 -5.15
CA HIS A 101 -14.10 -9.79 -6.53
C HIS A 101 -15.12 -8.83 -7.17
N THR A 102 -16.21 -8.57 -6.45
CA THR A 102 -17.31 -7.76 -6.97
C THR A 102 -16.95 -6.28 -7.11
N SER A 103 -16.14 -5.72 -6.22
CA SER A 103 -15.69 -4.32 -6.34
C SER A 103 -14.64 -4.11 -7.43
N LEU A 104 -13.77 -5.09 -7.71
CA LEU A 104 -12.85 -5.03 -8.85
C LEU A 104 -13.60 -5.13 -10.17
N SER A 105 -14.60 -6.02 -10.27
CA SER A 105 -15.51 -6.06 -11.43
C SER A 105 -16.25 -4.74 -11.61
N ALA A 106 -16.67 -4.09 -10.51
CA ALA A 106 -17.36 -2.80 -10.54
C ALA A 106 -16.48 -1.66 -11.08
N LEU A 107 -15.17 -1.65 -10.76
CA LEU A 107 -14.21 -0.72 -11.36
C LEU A 107 -14.10 -0.93 -12.88
N ASP A 108 -14.02 -2.20 -13.28
CA ASP A 108 -13.91 -2.61 -14.67
C ASP A 108 -15.16 -2.24 -15.48
N ASP A 109 -16.36 -2.41 -14.91
CA ASP A 109 -17.61 -2.03 -15.55
C ASP A 109 -17.70 -0.50 -15.76
N GLU A 110 -17.27 0.29 -14.78
CA GLU A 110 -17.22 1.76 -14.91
C GLU A 110 -16.24 2.22 -15.99
N ALA A 111 -15.06 1.61 -16.03
CA ALA A 111 -14.06 1.87 -17.06
C ALA A 111 -14.59 1.47 -18.45
N ARG A 112 -15.30 0.34 -18.59
CA ARG A 112 -15.87 -0.11 -19.86
C ARG A 112 -16.97 0.82 -20.35
N GLU A 113 -17.84 1.29 -19.45
CA GLU A 113 -18.94 2.20 -19.79
C GLU A 113 -18.43 3.55 -20.32
N THR A 114 -17.29 4.02 -19.80
CA THR A 114 -16.79 5.37 -20.09
C THR A 114 -15.67 5.39 -21.14
N ASP A 115 -14.79 4.39 -21.15
CA ASP A 115 -13.59 4.33 -21.99
C ASP A 115 -13.53 3.08 -22.88
N GLY A 116 -14.45 2.12 -22.71
CA GLY A 116 -14.49 0.87 -23.50
C GLY A 116 -13.38 -0.13 -23.16
N THR A 117 -12.71 0.03 -22.03
CA THR A 117 -11.57 -0.80 -21.60
C THR A 117 -11.69 -1.21 -20.11
N THR A 118 -10.82 -2.12 -19.64
CA THR A 118 -10.71 -2.47 -18.21
C THR A 118 -10.06 -1.34 -17.41
N PHE A 119 -10.33 -1.26 -16.11
CA PHE A 119 -9.77 -0.24 -15.22
C PHE A 119 -8.23 -0.19 -15.29
N ALA A 120 -7.58 -1.36 -15.27
CA ALA A 120 -6.13 -1.46 -15.38
C ALA A 120 -5.55 -0.93 -16.70
N ALA A 121 -6.36 -0.89 -17.76
CA ALA A 121 -5.96 -0.44 -19.09
C ALA A 121 -6.37 1.01 -19.39
N CYS A 122 -7.08 1.67 -18.47
CA CYS A 122 -7.29 3.11 -18.51
C CYS A 122 -5.96 3.86 -18.35
N THR A 123 -5.93 5.12 -18.79
CA THR A 123 -4.82 6.02 -18.47
C THR A 123 -4.77 6.29 -16.97
N GLU A 124 -3.60 6.68 -16.47
CA GLU A 124 -3.38 7.02 -15.06
C GLU A 124 -4.34 8.10 -14.55
N ASP A 125 -4.55 9.17 -15.33
CA ASP A 125 -5.50 10.24 -15.01
C ASP A 125 -6.94 9.71 -14.92
N ARG A 126 -7.30 8.77 -15.80
CA ARG A 126 -8.64 8.21 -15.82
C ARG A 126 -8.88 7.29 -14.63
N GLN A 127 -7.90 6.46 -14.28
CA GLN A 127 -7.94 5.67 -13.05
C GLN A 127 -8.13 6.56 -11.83
N GLN A 128 -7.36 7.65 -11.72
CA GLN A 128 -7.50 8.62 -10.63
C GLN A 128 -8.89 9.27 -10.60
N GLN A 129 -9.45 9.65 -11.75
CA GLN A 129 -10.79 10.24 -11.82
C GLN A 129 -11.88 9.29 -11.31
N ILE A 130 -11.83 8.00 -11.71
CA ILE A 130 -12.77 6.98 -11.24
C ILE A 130 -12.65 6.85 -9.70
N LEU A 131 -11.43 6.68 -9.20
CA LEU A 131 -11.19 6.53 -7.76
C LEU A 131 -11.58 7.78 -6.95
N ALA A 132 -11.33 8.98 -7.47
CA ALA A 132 -11.76 10.23 -6.86
C ALA A 132 -13.28 10.34 -6.80
N GLY A 133 -13.99 9.94 -7.86
CA GLY A 133 -15.45 9.87 -7.86
C GLY A 133 -16.02 8.90 -6.82
N ILE A 134 -15.31 7.81 -6.53
CA ILE A 134 -15.68 6.86 -5.47
C ILE A 134 -15.38 7.46 -4.09
N LYS A 135 -14.19 8.02 -3.90
CA LYS A 135 -13.74 8.62 -2.63
C LYS A 135 -14.60 9.81 -2.18
N ASP A 136 -14.87 10.72 -3.10
CA ASP A 136 -15.49 12.03 -2.81
C ASP A 136 -17.00 12.02 -3.10
N GLY A 137 -17.53 10.94 -3.68
CA GLY A 137 -18.95 10.77 -3.93
C GLY A 137 -19.72 10.33 -2.69
N ASP A 138 -21.01 10.64 -2.67
CA ASP A 138 -21.95 10.18 -1.64
C ASP A 138 -22.78 8.99 -2.12
N GLY A 139 -23.28 8.20 -1.17
CA GLY A 139 -24.26 7.15 -1.40
C GLY A 139 -23.70 5.87 -2.03
N ASP A 140 -24.51 5.28 -2.92
CA ASP A 140 -24.22 4.00 -3.55
C ASP A 140 -23.27 4.15 -4.74
N TRP A 141 -22.38 3.17 -4.86
CA TRP A 141 -21.56 2.92 -6.03
C TRP A 141 -21.66 1.43 -6.36
N ARG A 142 -22.49 1.11 -7.36
CA ARG A 142 -22.64 -0.25 -7.91
C ARG A 142 -22.97 -1.30 -6.84
N GLY A 143 -23.83 -0.94 -5.89
CA GLY A 143 -24.24 -1.80 -4.77
C GLY A 143 -23.37 -1.67 -3.52
N PHE A 144 -22.34 -0.83 -3.52
CA PHE A 144 -21.53 -0.54 -2.34
C PHE A 144 -21.80 0.85 -1.79
N HIS A 145 -21.83 0.96 -0.46
CA HIS A 145 -21.64 2.27 0.16
C HIS A 145 -20.19 2.75 -0.08
N ARG A 146 -20.02 3.87 -0.79
CA ARG A 146 -18.71 4.42 -1.20
C ARG A 146 -17.67 4.47 -0.09
N ALA A 147 -18.02 5.05 1.05
CA ALA A 147 -17.10 5.14 2.19
C ALA A 147 -16.66 3.77 2.74
N ARG A 148 -17.52 2.75 2.67
CA ARG A 148 -17.23 1.42 3.23
C ARG A 148 -16.30 0.64 2.30
N ILE A 149 -16.53 0.68 0.99
CA ILE A 149 -15.62 0.05 0.03
C ILE A 149 -14.26 0.77 -0.05
N TRP A 150 -14.25 2.10 0.03
CA TRP A 150 -13.01 2.88 0.12
C TRP A 150 -12.21 2.50 1.38
N SER A 151 -12.90 2.34 2.52
CA SER A 151 -12.31 1.84 3.76
C SER A 151 -11.74 0.43 3.60
N LEU A 152 -12.44 -0.50 2.95
CA LEU A 152 -11.92 -1.85 2.69
C LEU A 152 -10.59 -1.81 1.91
N TRP A 153 -10.58 -1.13 0.75
CA TRP A 153 -9.38 -1.06 -0.08
C TRP A 153 -8.20 -0.42 0.65
N THR A 154 -8.42 0.73 1.28
CA THR A 154 -7.36 1.48 1.97
C THR A 154 -6.82 0.73 3.19
N ARG A 155 -7.66 0.03 3.96
CA ARG A 155 -7.20 -0.78 5.10
C ARG A 155 -6.25 -1.89 4.65
N TYR A 156 -6.59 -2.63 3.59
CA TYR A 156 -5.73 -3.68 3.06
C TYR A 156 -4.45 -3.12 2.43
N ALA A 157 -4.57 -2.06 1.63
CA ALA A 157 -3.43 -1.38 1.01
C ALA A 157 -2.44 -0.86 2.05
N CYS A 158 -2.90 -0.09 3.04
CA CYS A 158 -2.06 0.46 4.09
C CYS A 158 -1.46 -0.63 4.98
N THR A 159 -2.22 -1.68 5.31
CA THR A 159 -1.71 -2.79 6.12
C THR A 159 -0.57 -3.50 5.40
N ALA A 160 -0.73 -3.79 4.10
CA ALA A 160 0.34 -4.40 3.31
C ALA A 160 1.54 -3.46 3.20
N PHE A 161 1.33 -2.21 2.76
CA PHE A 161 2.39 -1.24 2.50
C PHE A 161 3.21 -0.91 3.74
N TYR A 162 2.57 -0.45 4.82
CA TYR A 162 3.25 -0.04 6.05
C TYR A 162 3.71 -1.22 6.93
N SER A 163 3.51 -2.46 6.49
CA SER A 163 4.14 -3.63 7.12
C SER A 163 5.48 -4.00 6.49
N HIS A 164 5.84 -3.41 5.35
CA HIS A 164 7.01 -3.77 4.58
C HIS A 164 8.23 -2.89 4.93
N PRO A 165 9.44 -3.47 5.12
CA PRO A 165 10.65 -2.72 5.45
C PRO A 165 11.01 -1.58 4.49
N ALA A 166 10.75 -1.71 3.19
CA ALA A 166 11.01 -0.63 2.24
C ALA A 166 10.20 0.65 2.55
N ALA A 167 8.94 0.51 2.98
CA ALA A 167 8.13 1.66 3.41
C ALA A 167 8.64 2.24 4.73
N TRP A 168 9.25 1.41 5.60
CA TRP A 168 9.87 1.89 6.83
C TRP A 168 11.12 2.72 6.57
N ASP A 169 11.94 2.32 5.59
CA ASP A 169 13.09 3.10 5.14
C ASP A 169 12.66 4.45 4.57
N GLU A 170 11.59 4.48 3.78
CA GLU A 170 11.03 5.71 3.19
C GLU A 170 10.62 6.73 4.27
N ILE A 171 9.98 6.28 5.35
CA ILE A 171 9.46 7.15 6.42
C ILE A 171 10.40 7.28 7.63
N GLY A 172 11.55 6.61 7.62
CA GLY A 172 12.53 6.64 8.71
C GLY A 172 12.10 5.88 9.98
N PHE A 173 11.21 4.90 9.85
CA PHE A 173 10.78 4.08 10.98
C PHE A 173 11.82 3.01 11.32
N ALA A 174 12.40 3.05 12.53
CA ALA A 174 13.44 2.12 12.99
C ALA A 174 12.96 0.69 13.29
N GLY A 175 11.73 0.35 12.93
CA GLY A 175 11.16 -0.97 13.03
C GLY A 175 10.63 -1.33 14.42
N PRO A 176 10.29 -2.60 14.66
CA PRO A 176 9.74 -3.06 15.93
C PRO A 176 10.66 -2.80 17.12
N ALA A 177 10.04 -2.44 18.24
CA ALA A 177 10.78 -2.07 19.45
C ALA A 177 11.35 -3.28 20.19
N TYR A 178 10.66 -4.42 20.21
CA TYR A 178 11.03 -5.54 21.07
C TYR A 178 12.28 -6.30 20.57
N PRO A 179 13.18 -6.75 21.47
CA PRO A 179 13.21 -6.52 22.92
C PRO A 179 13.86 -5.21 23.38
N ARG A 180 14.53 -4.47 22.49
CA ARG A 180 15.37 -3.31 22.84
C ARG A 180 14.59 -2.12 23.45
N GLY A 181 13.38 -1.87 22.96
CA GLY A 181 12.53 -0.72 23.29
C GLY A 181 12.94 0.58 22.57
N TYR A 182 12.05 1.58 22.67
CA TYR A 182 12.35 3.00 22.46
C TYR A 182 12.33 3.68 23.83
N LYS A 183 13.41 4.36 24.20
CA LYS A 183 13.67 4.97 25.51
C LYS A 183 13.53 6.50 25.48
N ASN A 184 13.91 7.14 24.39
CA ASN A 184 13.96 8.58 24.28
C ASN A 184 12.55 9.14 24.03
N LEU A 185 11.90 9.57 25.11
CA LEU A 185 10.55 10.13 25.07
C LEU A 185 10.59 11.62 24.72
N GLY A 186 9.71 12.05 23.81
CA GLY A 186 9.48 13.46 23.45
C GLY A 186 9.69 13.75 21.96
N ILE A 187 9.19 14.89 21.50
CA ILE A 187 9.35 15.36 20.12
C ILE A 187 10.84 15.57 19.82
N ASP A 188 11.31 15.11 18.66
CA ASP A 188 12.71 15.17 18.22
C ASP A 188 13.73 14.47 19.14
N ARG A 189 13.28 13.58 20.03
CA ARG A 189 14.14 12.78 20.89
C ARG A 189 14.46 11.44 20.24
N ARG A 190 15.40 11.49 19.28
CA ARG A 190 15.83 10.31 18.52
C ARG A 190 16.66 9.35 19.35
N GLU A 191 16.47 8.06 19.09
CA GLU A 191 17.38 7.00 19.52
C GLU A 191 18.73 7.09 18.80
N PRO A 192 19.82 6.51 19.36
CA PRO A 192 21.13 6.50 18.70
C PRO A 192 21.18 5.79 17.34
N PHE A 193 20.12 5.04 17.00
CA PHE A 193 19.99 4.28 15.76
C PHE A 193 18.97 4.88 14.78
N GLU A 194 18.34 5.99 15.13
CA GLU A 194 17.45 6.74 14.23
C GLU A 194 18.24 7.84 13.52
N VAL A 195 17.85 8.14 12.29
CA VAL A 195 18.44 9.20 11.47
C VAL A 195 17.45 10.36 11.37
N ALA A 196 17.96 11.59 11.42
CA ALA A 196 17.11 12.75 11.23
C ALA A 196 16.71 12.89 9.76
N ASP A 197 15.45 13.23 9.53
CA ASP A 197 14.97 13.66 8.22
C ASP A 197 15.77 14.89 7.79
N THR A 198 16.44 14.81 6.65
CA THR A 198 17.23 15.91 6.10
C THR A 198 16.38 16.93 5.33
N ARG A 199 15.10 16.61 5.10
CA ARG A 199 14.14 17.41 4.32
C ARG A 199 12.76 17.49 5.01
N PRO A 200 12.69 17.93 6.29
CA PRO A 200 11.45 17.94 7.06
C PRO A 200 10.40 18.95 6.55
N GLU A 201 10.83 19.95 5.78
CA GLU A 201 9.95 21.00 5.21
C GLU A 201 9.40 20.62 3.82
N GLU A 202 9.95 19.57 3.20
CA GLU A 202 9.44 19.07 1.92
C GLU A 202 8.19 18.24 2.18
N MET A 203 7.03 18.88 1.95
CA MET A 203 5.76 18.17 1.81
C MET A 203 5.84 17.25 0.57
N PRO A 204 5.16 16.08 0.59
CA PRO A 204 4.95 15.30 -0.63
C PRO A 204 4.41 16.24 -1.71
N LYS A 205 5.02 16.22 -2.91
CA LYS A 205 4.57 17.10 -4.00
C LYS A 205 3.12 16.76 -4.30
N ASP A 206 2.21 17.74 -4.16
CA ASP A 206 0.86 17.62 -4.69
C ASP A 206 0.99 17.21 -6.16
N GLY A 207 0.42 16.06 -6.55
CA GLY A 207 0.50 15.50 -7.91
C GLY A 207 0.03 16.43 -9.03
N THR A 208 -0.46 17.64 -8.72
CA THR A 208 -0.67 18.75 -9.65
C THR A 208 0.66 19.43 -10.02
N GLY A 209 1.50 18.71 -10.77
CA GLY A 209 2.89 19.09 -10.99
C GLY A 209 3.47 18.92 -12.39
N ARG A 210 2.68 18.65 -13.45
CA ARG A 210 2.89 19.04 -14.87
C ARG A 210 2.03 18.23 -15.83
#